data_AF-A0A1L8I9A1-F1
#
_entry.id   AF-A0A1L8I9A1-F1
#
_cell.length_a   1.000
_cell.length_b   1.000
_cell.length_c   1.000
_cell.angle_alpha   90.00
_cell.angle_beta   90.00
_cell.angle_gamma   90.00
#
_symmetry.space_group_name_H-M   'P 1'
#
loop_
_entity.id
_entity.type
_entity.pdbx_description
1 polymer ?
#
loop_
_entity_poly.entity_id
_entity_poly.type
_entity_poly.pdbx_seq_one_letter_code
_entity_poly.pdbx_strand_id
1 'polypeptide(L)'
;MSPEMVGLLGIIALIVLFLLRVPVAISLIVVGMAGTALIRGWNVAFTQMGRSAFDTAGSYSLSVIPLFILMGMILSYTGLG
;
A
#
# COMPACT_ATOMS: atom_id res chain seq x y z
N MET A 1 -13.26 -3.93 -22.56
CA MET A 1 -11.87 -3.75 -23.06
C MET A 1 -11.08 -4.99 -22.69
N SER A 2 -10.10 -5.38 -23.50
CA SER A 2 -9.26 -6.52 -23.14
C SER A 2 -8.38 -6.16 -21.93
N PRO A 3 -8.14 -7.07 -20.98
CA PRO A 3 -7.36 -6.77 -19.76
C PRO A 3 -5.94 -6.25 -20.07
N GLU A 4 -5.37 -6.69 -21.18
CA GLU A 4 -4.05 -6.32 -21.66
C GLU A 4 -3.99 -4.84 -22.05
N MET A 5 -5.06 -4.34 -22.70
CA MET A 5 -5.16 -2.94 -23.09
C MET A 5 -5.32 -2.02 -21.86
N VAL A 6 -6.09 -2.47 -20.87
CA VAL A 6 -6.22 -1.74 -19.58
C VAL A 6 -4.88 -1.68 -18.86
N GLY A 7 -4.11 -2.78 -18.87
CA GLY A 7 -2.76 -2.80 -18.33
C GLY A 7 -1.82 -1.82 -19.03
N LEU A 8 -1.83 -1.78 -20.36
CA LEU A 8 -1.00 -0.87 -21.15
C LEU A 8 -1.34 0.60 -20.87
N LEU A 9 -2.63 0.94 -20.84
CA LEU A 9 -3.10 2.29 -20.48
C LEU A 9 -2.72 2.66 -19.05
N GLY A 10 -2.79 1.72 -18.10
CA GLY A 10 -2.35 1.92 -16.73
C GLY A 10 -0.86 2.26 -16.62
N ILE A 11 0.00 1.57 -17.36
CA ILE A 11 1.44 1.85 -17.39
C ILE A 11 1.69 3.27 -17.93
N ILE A 12 1.07 3.62 -19.05
CA ILE A 12 1.19 4.96 -19.65
C ILE A 12 0.71 6.03 -18.65
N ALA A 13 -0.43 5.80 -18.00
CA ALA A 13 -0.97 6.72 -16.99
C ALA A 13 0.00 6.90 -15.81
N LEU A 14 0.63 5.83 -15.30
CA LEU A 14 1.64 5.94 -14.23
C LEU A 14 2.82 6.80 -14.65
N ILE A 15 3.36 6.58 -15.85
CA ILE A 15 4.50 7.34 -16.37
C ILE A 15 4.13 8.83 -16.46
N VAL A 16 2.95 9.15 -16.99
CA VAL A 16 2.46 10.53 -17.07
C VAL A 16 2.34 11.17 -15.69
N LEU A 17 1.80 10.46 -14.69
CA LEU A 17 1.68 10.99 -13.32
C LEU A 17 3.05 11.25 -12.68
N PHE A 18 4.03 10.38 -12.93
CA PHE A 18 5.40 10.60 -12.45
C PHE A 18 6.06 11.81 -13.13
N LEU A 19 5.85 11.99 -14.44
CA LEU A 19 6.32 13.19 -15.16
C LEU A 19 5.70 14.47 -14.60
N LEU A 20 4.43 14.42 -14.20
CA LEU A 20 3.72 15.53 -13.53
C LEU A 20 4.17 15.74 -12.08
N ARG A 21 5.18 14.99 -11.59
CA ARG A 21 5.71 15.06 -10.22
C ARG A 21 4.65 14.77 -9.14
N VAL A 22 3.64 13.99 -9.48
CA VAL A 22 2.69 13.49 -8.47
C VAL A 22 3.43 12.52 -7.55
N PRO A 23 3.23 12.58 -6.22
CA PRO A 23 3.84 11.64 -5.29
C PRO A 23 3.56 10.19 -5.71
N VAL A 24 4.61 9.37 -5.75
CA VAL A 24 4.56 7.99 -6.26
C VAL A 24 3.45 7.16 -5.60
N ALA A 25 3.26 7.32 -4.29
CA ALA A 25 2.21 6.65 -3.54
C ALA A 25 0.81 6.96 -4.07
N ILE A 26 0.52 8.23 -4.39
CA ILE A 26 -0.78 8.64 -4.93
C ILE A 26 -0.98 8.06 -6.33
N SER A 27 0.04 8.09 -7.18
CA SER A 27 -0.04 7.53 -8.53
C SER A 27 -0.33 6.03 -8.50
N LEU A 28 0.34 5.28 -7.63
CA LEU A 28 0.12 3.84 -7.47
C LEU A 28 -1.29 3.52 -6.95
N ILE A 29 -1.79 4.29 -5.98
CA ILE A 29 -3.16 4.13 -5.45
C ILE A 29 -4.18 4.39 -6.56
N VAL A 30 -4.07 5.52 -7.27
CA VAL A 30 -5.04 5.93 -8.28
C VAL A 30 -5.07 4.96 -9.45
N VAL A 31 -3.90 4.65 -10.04
CA VAL A 31 -3.84 3.77 -11.21
C VAL A 31 -4.16 2.33 -10.84
N GLY A 32 -3.66 1.84 -9.70
CA GLY A 32 -3.95 0.49 -9.21
C GLY A 32 -5.44 0.29 -8.96
N MET A 33 -6.09 1.25 -8.28
CA MET A 33 -7.54 1.24 -8.02
C MET A 33 -8.35 1.34 -9.30
N ALA A 34 -8.05 2.31 -10.18
CA ALA A 34 -8.78 2.49 -11.42
C ALA A 34 -8.64 1.27 -12.34
N GLY A 35 -7.44 0.69 -12.45
CA GLY A 35 -7.21 -0.53 -13.22
C GLY A 35 -7.98 -1.74 -12.68
N THR A 36 -7.97 -1.95 -11.36
CA THR A 36 -8.77 -3.03 -10.75
C THR A 36 -10.26 -2.80 -10.85
N ALA A 37 -10.73 -1.55 -10.71
CA ALA A 37 -12.15 -1.21 -10.88
C ALA A 37 -12.62 -1.48 -12.31
N LEU A 38 -11.81 -1.17 -13.32
CA LEU A 38 -12.13 -1.41 -14.73
C LEU A 38 -12.16 -2.90 -15.11
N ILE A 39 -11.34 -3.75 -14.46
CA ILE A 39 -11.24 -5.18 -14.77
C ILE A 39 -12.19 -6.02 -13.93
N ARG A 40 -12.32 -5.73 -12.63
CA ARG A 40 -13.01 -6.57 -11.64
C ARG A 40 -14.21 -5.87 -10.99
N GLY A 41 -14.47 -4.62 -11.32
CA GLY A 41 -15.55 -3.81 -10.77
C GLY A 41 -15.16 -3.05 -9.50
N TRP A 42 -15.91 -1.99 -9.21
CA TRP A 42 -15.66 -1.07 -8.09
C TRP A 42 -15.69 -1.74 -6.72
N ASN A 43 -16.60 -2.71 -6.51
CA ASN A 43 -16.71 -3.40 -5.22
C ASN A 43 -15.40 -4.12 -4.84
N VAL A 44 -14.78 -4.79 -5.83
CA VAL A 44 -13.50 -5.50 -5.64
C VAL A 44 -12.35 -4.52 -5.43
N ALA A 45 -12.34 -3.40 -6.13
CA ALA A 45 -11.30 -2.37 -5.98
C ALA A 45 -11.29 -1.80 -4.55
N PHE A 46 -12.46 -1.46 -3.99
CA PHE A 46 -12.56 -0.93 -2.63
C PHE A 46 -12.22 -1.98 -1.56
N THR A 47 -12.69 -3.22 -1.70
CA THR A 47 -12.34 -4.29 -0.75
C THR A 47 -10.85 -4.64 -0.80
N GLN A 48 -10.24 -4.67 -1.98
CA GLN A 48 -8.81 -4.91 -2.11
C GLN A 48 -7.99 -3.77 -1.48
N MET A 49 -8.37 -2.51 -1.72
CA MET A 49 -7.67 -1.35 -1.14
C MET A 49 -7.66 -1.38 0.39
N GLY A 50 -8.81 -1.64 1.02
CA GLY A 50 -8.89 -1.79 2.47
C GLY A 50 -7.99 -2.91 2.97
N ARG A 51 -8.03 -4.07 2.30
CA ARG A 51 -7.23 -5.24 2.69
C ARG A 51 -5.73 -4.99 2.59
N SER A 52 -5.25 -4.38 1.50
CA SER A 52 -3.82 -4.06 1.34
C SER A 52 -3.29 -3.12 2.43
N ALA A 53 -4.09 -2.16 2.89
CA ALA A 53 -3.72 -1.29 4.01
C ALA A 53 -3.58 -2.08 5.32
N PHE A 54 -4.54 -2.96 5.62
CA PHE A 54 -4.48 -3.85 6.79
C PHE A 54 -3.29 -4.81 6.74
N ASP A 55 -3.04 -5.44 5.60
CA ASP A 55 -1.91 -6.37 5.42
C ASP A 55 -0.57 -5.68 5.64
N THR A 56 -0.44 -4.41 5.22
CA THR A 56 0.78 -3.63 5.44
C THR A 56 0.96 -3.28 6.92
N ALA A 57 -0.10 -2.82 7.58
CA ALA A 57 -0.08 -2.46 9.00
C ALA A 57 0.17 -3.68 9.91
N GLY A 58 -0.37 -4.84 9.53
CA GLY A 58 -0.16 -6.12 10.21
C GLY A 58 1.15 -6.83 9.83
N SER A 59 2.03 -6.19 9.06
CA SER A 59 3.27 -6.84 8.63
C SER A 59 4.21 -7.08 9.81
N TYR A 60 4.79 -8.28 9.86
CA TYR A 60 5.74 -8.67 10.90
C TYR A 60 6.95 -7.72 11.00
N SER A 61 7.36 -7.13 9.87
CA SER A 61 8.45 -6.16 9.83
C SER A 61 8.15 -4.91 10.65
N LEU A 62 6.88 -4.46 10.70
CA LEU A 62 6.49 -3.31 11.53
C LEU A 62 6.31 -3.71 13.00
N SER A 63 6.03 -4.99 13.30
CA SER A 63 5.94 -5.48 14.69
C SER A 63 7.27 -5.38 15.46
N VAL A 64 8.40 -5.30 14.76
CA VAL A 64 9.72 -5.10 15.39
C VAL A 64 9.75 -3.79 16.18
N ILE A 65 9.11 -2.72 15.72
CA ILE A 65 9.14 -1.41 16.36
C ILE A 65 8.44 -1.44 17.74
N PRO A 66 7.17 -1.87 17.87
CA PRO A 66 6.52 -2.00 19.18
C PRO A 66 7.25 -2.96 20.13
N LEU A 67 7.77 -4.08 19.63
CA LEU A 67 8.49 -5.05 20.45
C LEU A 67 9.80 -4.49 21.00
N PHE A 68 10.51 -3.68 20.21
CA PHE A 68 11.73 -3.01 20.66
C PHE A 68 11.43 -1.94 21.72
N ILE A 69 10.35 -1.18 21.52
CA ILE A 69 9.86 -0.21 22.52
C ILE A 69 9.47 -0.94 23.81
N LEU A 70 8.74 -2.06 23.71
CA LEU A 70 8.33 -2.88 24.85
C LEU A 70 9.55 -3.43 25.62
N MET A 71 10.52 -3.98 24.91
CA MET A 71 11.78 -4.45 25.51
C MET A 71 12.49 -3.30 26.24
N GLY A 72 12.61 -2.12 25.61
CA GLY A 72 13.21 -0.95 26.24
C GLY A 72 12.49 -0.50 27.50
N MET A 73 11.16 -0.51 27.50
CA MET A 73 10.36 -0.22 28.70
C MET A 73 10.63 -1.27 29.80
N ILE A 74 10.63 -2.56 29.48
CA ILE A 74 10.92 -3.62 30.46
C ILE A 74 12.29 -3.42 31.11
N LEU A 75 13.34 -3.16 30.32
CA LEU A 75 14.69 -2.90 30.84
C LEU A 75 14.71 -1.68 31.77
N SER A 76 14.03 -0.59 31.38
CA SER A 76 13.94 0.63 32.19
C SER A 76 13.20 0.44 33.51
N TYR A 77 12.12 -0.35 33.55
CA TYR A 77 11.33 -0.57 34.76
C TYR A 77 11.91 -1.64 35.68
N THR A 78 12.70 -2.58 35.15
CA THR A 78 13.33 -3.64 35.94
C THR A 78 14.70 -3.25 36.50
N GLY A 79 15.24 -2.09 36.11
CA GLY A 79 16.56 -1.63 36.55
C GLY A 79 17.71 -2.49 35.99
N LEU A 80 17.45 -3.22 34.90
CA LEU A 80 18.42 -4.06 34.20
C LEU A 80 19.16 -3.30 33.07
N GLY A 81 18.99 -1.98 33.02
CA GLY A 81 19.62 -1.08 32.04
C GLY A 81 20.82 -0.33 32.60
#